data_AF-A0A382FZV0-F1
#
_entry.id   AF-A0A382FZV0-F1
#
_cell.length_a   1.000
_cell.length_b   1.000
_cell.length_c   1.000
_cell.angle_alpha   90.00
_cell.angle_beta   90.00
_cell.angle_gamma   90.00
#
_symmetry.space_group_name_H-M   'P 1'
#
loop_
_entity.id
_entity.type
_entity.pdbx_description
1 polymer ?
#
loop_
_entity_poly.entity_id
_entity_poly.type
_entity_poly.pdbx_seq_one_letter_code
_entity_poly.pdbx_strand_id
1 'polypeptide(L)' 'ELKEEQTQTDAPQDIPEFELKWHDDALQKVMRIPISFIRNMAVKRIEQEVRKNEGPDKEVTMELFERYRFSF' A
#
# COMPACT_ATOMS: atom_id res chain seq x y z
N GLU A 1 11.78 28.98 11.45
CA GLU A 1 11.43 28.60 10.07
C GLU A 1 11.36 27.07 10.02
N LEU A 2 10.15 26.52 9.94
CA LEU A 2 9.98 25.08 9.75
C LEU A 2 10.29 24.79 8.28
N LYS A 3 11.37 24.05 8.02
CA LYS A 3 11.72 23.60 6.68
C LYS A 3 10.67 22.58 6.26
N GLU A 4 9.81 22.99 5.34
CA GLU A 4 8.96 22.10 4.56
C GLU A 4 9.89 21.15 3.80
N GLU A 5 9.98 19.88 4.24
CA GLU A 5 10.63 18.83 3.48
C GLU A 5 9.77 18.50 2.25
N GLN A 6 9.97 19.32 1.22
CA GLN A 6 9.59 19.04 -0.15
C GLN A 6 10.41 17.84 -0.63
N THR A 7 9.89 16.62 -0.46
CA THR A 7 10.32 15.47 -1.27
C THR A 7 9.33 15.31 -2.42
N GLN A 8 9.38 16.28 -3.33
CA GLN A 8 8.83 16.16 -4.67
C GLN A 8 9.71 15.19 -5.44
N THR A 9 9.30 13.92 -5.50
CA THR A 9 9.87 12.95 -6.45
C THR A 9 8.92 12.83 -7.64
N ASP A 10 9.18 13.63 -8.68
CA ASP A 10 8.68 13.48 -10.05
C ASP A 10 9.30 12.22 -10.73
N ALA A 11 9.22 11.08 -10.06
CA ALA A 11 9.51 9.79 -10.67
C ALA A 11 8.25 9.33 -11.45
N PRO A 12 8.39 8.54 -12.53
CA PRO A 12 7.26 7.84 -13.13
C PRO A 12 6.42 7.22 -12.00
N GLN A 13 5.10 7.42 -12.04
CA GLN A 13 4.17 6.79 -11.11
C GLN A 13 4.35 5.27 -11.25
N ASP A 14 5.27 4.71 -10.46
CA ASP A 14 5.61 3.30 -10.48
C ASP A 14 4.50 2.60 -9.71
N ILE A 15 3.42 2.31 -10.44
CA ILE A 15 2.21 1.69 -9.89
C ILE A 15 2.63 0.28 -9.45
N PRO A 16 2.39 -0.10 -8.18
CA PRO A 16 2.68 -1.45 -7.72
C PRO A 16 1.93 -2.48 -8.57
N GLU A 17 2.56 -3.61 -8.80
CA GLU A 17 1.84 -4.78 -9.30
C GLU A 17 0.97 -5.34 -8.16
N PHE A 18 -0.32 -5.50 -8.43
CA PHE A 18 -1.29 -6.03 -7.48
C PHE A 18 -1.67 -7.45 -7.90
N GLU A 19 -1.49 -8.41 -7.00
CA GLU A 19 -1.89 -9.78 -7.27
C GLU A 19 -3.25 -10.13 -6.64
N LEU A 20 -3.73 -9.32 -5.70
CA LEU A 20 -5.10 -9.36 -5.20
C LEU A 20 -5.90 -8.18 -5.75
N LYS A 21 -7.23 -8.29 -5.71
CA LYS A 21 -8.10 -7.15 -5.97
C LYS A 21 -8.16 -6.25 -4.74
N TRP A 22 -7.95 -4.96 -4.94
CA TRP A 22 -8.02 -3.94 -3.89
C TRP A 22 -9.29 -3.12 -4.02
N HIS A 23 -9.85 -2.72 -2.88
CA HIS A 23 -10.88 -1.69 -2.86
C HIS A 23 -10.23 -0.31 -3.06
N ASP A 24 -10.97 0.58 -3.72
CA ASP A 24 -10.44 1.89 -4.13
C ASP A 24 -9.93 2.72 -2.96
N ASP A 25 -10.57 2.60 -1.79
CA ASP A 25 -10.19 3.31 -0.57
C ASP A 25 -8.85 2.81 0.01
N ALA A 26 -8.64 1.49 0.10
CA ALA A 26 -7.38 0.88 0.48
C ALA A 26 -6.25 1.21 -0.52
N LEU A 27 -6.56 1.14 -1.82
CA LEU A 27 -5.64 1.49 -2.89
C LEU A 27 -5.16 2.95 -2.78
N GLN A 28 -6.09 3.88 -2.59
CA GLN A 28 -5.75 5.30 -2.41
C GLN A 28 -4.84 5.54 -1.20
N LYS A 29 -4.97 4.75 -0.14
CA LYS A 29 -4.11 4.86 1.05
C LYS A 29 -2.70 4.37 0.76
N VAL A 30 -2.54 3.20 0.13
CA VAL A 30 -1.20 2.66 -0.16
C VAL A 30 -0.46 3.52 -1.19
N MET A 31 -1.18 4.12 -2.14
CA MET A 31 -0.60 5.04 -3.14
C MET A 31 -0.08 6.36 -2.56
N ARG A 32 -0.45 6.73 -1.32
CA ARG A 32 0.10 7.92 -0.64
C ARG A 32 1.52 7.73 -0.14
N ILE A 33 2.04 6.51 -0.12
CA ILE A 33 3.42 6.23 0.28
C ILE A 33 4.33 6.75 -0.86
N PRO A 34 5.15 7.81 -0.62
CA PRO A 34 5.85 8.49 -1.70
C PRO A 34 7.02 7.66 -2.25
N ILE A 35 7.68 6.88 -1.38
CA ILE A 35 8.82 6.06 -1.74
C ILE A 35 8.32 4.76 -2.38
N SER A 36 8.52 4.60 -3.69
CA SER A 36 8.05 3.43 -4.46
C SER A 36 8.47 2.09 -3.85
N PHE A 37 9.71 2.00 -3.35
CA PHE A 37 10.19 0.78 -2.70
C PHE A 37 9.37 0.42 -1.45
N ILE A 38 9.11 1.39 -0.57
CA ILE A 38 8.31 1.19 0.64
C ILE A 38 6.85 0.88 0.27
N ARG A 39 6.31 1.55 -0.75
CA ARG A 39 4.96 1.28 -1.26
C ARG A 39 4.83 -0.17 -1.75
N ASN A 40 5.75 -0.63 -2.59
CA ASN A 40 5.77 -2.00 -3.10
C ASN A 40 5.94 -3.04 -1.98
N MET A 41 6.77 -2.74 -0.98
CA MET A 41 6.90 -3.59 0.20
C MET A 41 5.59 -3.66 1.01
N ALA A 42 4.90 -2.53 1.18
CA ALA A 42 3.61 -2.49 1.87
C ALA A 42 2.54 -3.32 1.14
N VAL A 43 2.42 -3.17 -0.18
CA VAL A 43 1.48 -3.97 -1.00
C VAL A 43 1.77 -5.46 -0.84
N LYS A 44 3.00 -5.90 -1.09
CA LYS A 44 3.39 -7.32 -0.97
C LYS A 44 3.12 -7.89 0.41
N ARG A 45 3.45 -7.13 1.46
CA ARG A 45 3.22 -7.54 2.85
C ARG A 45 1.73 -7.74 3.14
N ILE A 46 0.90 -6.77 2.76
CA ILE A 46 -0.54 -6.80 2.99
C ILE A 46 -1.16 -7.96 2.23
N GLU A 47 -0.86 -8.12 0.93
CA GLU A 47 -1.40 -9.23 0.13
C GLU A 47 -0.97 -10.59 0.68
N GLN A 48 0.28 -10.72 1.14
CA GLN A 48 0.75 -11.95 1.77
C GLN A 48 -0.04 -12.30 3.04
N GLU A 49 -0.31 -11.32 3.91
CA GLU A 49 -1.11 -11.57 5.13
C GLU A 49 -2.57 -11.86 4.80
N VAL A 50 -3.16 -11.17 3.83
CA VAL A 50 -4.53 -11.44 3.38
C VAL A 50 -4.65 -12.86 2.83
N ARG A 51 -3.74 -13.27 1.94
CA ARG A 51 -3.73 -14.64 1.40
C ARG A 51 -3.56 -15.70 2.49
N LYS A 52 -2.69 -15.44 3.46
CA LYS A 52 -2.36 -16.39 4.52
C LYS A 52 -3.49 -16.55 5.54
N ASN A 53 -4.16 -15.46 5.94
CA ASN A 53 -5.11 -15.47 7.05
C ASN A 53 -6.58 -15.44 6.60
N GLU A 54 -6.89 -14.80 5.47
CA GLU A 54 -8.26 -14.62 4.98
C GLU A 54 -8.57 -15.51 3.76
N GLY A 55 -7.53 -15.91 3.01
CA GLY A 55 -7.60 -16.84 1.89
C GLY A 55 -7.12 -16.24 0.55
N PRO A 56 -6.77 -17.10 -0.43
CA PRO A 56 -6.14 -16.67 -1.68
C PRO A 56 -7.04 -15.84 -2.60
N ASP A 57 -8.37 -16.01 -2.52
CA ASP A 57 -9.35 -15.32 -3.36
C ASP A 57 -9.94 -14.07 -2.68
N LYS A 58 -9.37 -13.65 -1.55
CA LYS A 58 -9.90 -12.51 -0.79
C LYS A 58 -9.47 -11.18 -1.42
N GLU A 59 -10.38 -10.22 -1.43
CA GLU A 59 -10.10 -8.83 -1.81
C GLU A 59 -9.54 -8.04 -0.63
N VAL A 60 -8.60 -7.13 -0.90
CA VAL A 60 -8.05 -6.21 0.10
C VAL A 60 -9.05 -5.06 0.33
N THR A 61 -9.87 -5.22 1.37
CA THR A 61 -10.78 -4.18 1.86
C THR A 61 -10.04 -3.17 2.74
N MET A 62 -10.67 -2.03 3.02
CA MET A 62 -10.13 -1.05 3.97
C MET A 62 -9.90 -1.64 5.38
N GLU A 63 -10.76 -2.56 5.83
CA GLU A 63 -10.57 -3.26 7.12
C GLU A 63 -9.27 -4.08 7.13
N LEU A 64 -9.03 -4.86 6.08
CA LEU A 64 -7.84 -5.69 5.97
C LEU A 64 -6.58 -4.86 5.76
N PHE A 65 -6.69 -3.76 5.01
CA PHE A 65 -5.62 -2.77 4.89
C PHE A 65 -5.24 -2.21 6.27
N GLU A 66 -6.19 -1.71 7.06
CA GLU A 66 -5.90 -1.17 8.39
C GLU A 66 -5.35 -2.25 9.35
N ARG A 67 -5.81 -3.50 9.23
CA ARG A 67 -5.34 -4.63 10.03
C ARG A 67 -3.87 -4.99 9.74
N TYR A 68 -3.46 -4.96 8.47
CA TYR A 68 -2.15 -5.47 8.05
C TYR A 68 -1.15 -4.41 7.62
N ARG A 69 -1.56 -3.14 7.51
CA ARG A 69 -0.63 -2.05 7.22
C ARG A 69 0.39 -1.88 8.35
N PHE A 70 1.55 -1.34 7.99
CA PHE A 70 2.51 -0.89 8.98
C PHE A 70 1.93 0.30 9.76
N SER A 71 2.13 0.28 11.07
CA SER A 71 2.06 1.47 11.92
C SER A 71 3.49 1.86 12.26
N PHE A 72 3.83 3.12 11.99
CA PHE A 72 5.07 3.75 12.44
C PHE A 72 4.70 4.80 13.48
#